data_AF-A0A2A9NE52-F1
#
_entry.id   AF-A0A2A9NE52-F1
#
_cell.length_a   1.000
_cell.length_b   1.000
_cell.length_c   1.000
_cell.angle_alpha   90.00
_cell.angle_beta   90.00
_cell.angle_gamma   90.00
#
_symmetry.space_group_name_H-M   'P 1'
#
loop_
_entity.id
_entity.type
_entity.pdbx_description
1 polymer ?
#
loop_
_entity_poly.entity_id
_entity_poly.type
_entity_poly.pdbx_seq_one_letter_code
_entity_poly.pdbx_strand_id
1 'polypeptide(L)'
;KQATAIQEITTIKQGSRSAEEHVQLFKQSYMWSGYGEITSIHEFKRSLNSLLLDKCMAIPELPTTLEKWYEIVIRLDRQWRQVVAERKVFAMPQRNWQTPANQPQQTSWRPPVQPAQRDLNAMQVDRNCGPIRCYNCGQTGHMARAC
;
A
#
# COMPACT_ATOMS: atom_id res chain seq x y z
N LYS A 1 13.07 39.96 9.58
CA LYS A 1 11.97 39.02 9.25
C LYS A 1 12.17 38.35 7.88
N GLN A 2 12.41 39.09 6.79
CA GLN A 2 12.70 38.48 5.47
C GLN A 2 13.92 37.55 5.44
N ALA A 3 15.04 37.90 6.10
CA ALA A 3 16.23 37.05 6.15
C ALA A 3 15.96 35.66 6.77
N THR A 4 15.03 35.58 7.72
CA THR A 4 14.61 34.32 8.35
C THR A 4 13.78 33.48 7.37
N ALA A 5 12.85 34.09 6.62
CA ALA A 5 12.03 33.39 5.63
C ALA A 5 12.86 32.84 4.45
N ILE A 6 13.91 33.56 4.03
CA ILE A 6 14.86 33.10 3.02
C ILE A 6 15.62 31.85 3.50
N GLN A 7 16.09 31.87 4.75
CA GLN A 7 16.75 30.72 5.36
C GLN A 7 15.80 29.52 5.46
N GLU A 8 14.53 29.76 5.79
CA GLU A 8 13.51 28.70 5.83
C GLU A 8 13.32 28.06 4.44
N ILE A 9 13.09 28.84 3.37
CA ILE A 9 12.91 28.29 2.01
C ILE A 9 14.06 27.39 1.57
N THR A 10 15.31 27.82 1.82
CA THR A 10 16.49 27.06 1.36
C THR A 10 16.73 25.77 2.15
N THR A 11 16.14 25.66 3.35
CA THR A 11 16.26 24.50 4.24
C THR A 11 15.08 23.55 4.16
N ILE A 12 13.93 23.98 3.59
CA ILE A 12 12.80 23.09 3.33
C ILE A 12 13.24 21.98 2.36
N LYS A 13 12.99 20.74 2.78
CA LYS A 13 13.17 19.54 1.97
C LYS A 13 11.92 18.67 2.08
N GLN A 14 11.49 18.12 0.95
CA GLN A 14 10.32 17.24 0.90
C GLN A 14 10.52 15.97 1.75
N GLY A 15 11.71 15.35 1.65
CA GLY A 15 12.02 14.14 2.43
C GLY A 15 11.02 13.00 2.18
N SER A 16 10.39 12.52 3.24
CA SER A 16 9.33 11.49 3.21
C SER A 16 7.90 12.06 3.21
N ARG A 17 7.74 13.39 3.31
CA ARG A 17 6.44 14.06 3.30
C ARG A 17 5.78 13.92 1.93
N SER A 18 4.46 14.02 1.91
CA SER A 18 3.74 14.12 0.64
C SER A 18 4.09 15.42 -0.08
N ALA A 19 3.91 15.42 -1.40
CA ALA A 19 4.06 16.64 -2.18
C ALA A 19 3.10 17.74 -1.71
N GLU A 20 1.89 17.39 -1.29
CA GLU A 20 0.88 18.34 -0.80
C GLU A 20 1.37 19.08 0.45
N GLU A 21 1.82 18.35 1.46
CA GLU A 21 2.34 18.93 2.71
C GLU A 21 3.57 19.80 2.43
N HIS A 22 4.45 19.34 1.55
CA HIS A 22 5.63 20.09 1.14
C HIS A 22 5.26 21.41 0.43
N VAL A 23 4.29 21.37 -0.49
CA VAL A 23 3.79 22.55 -1.20
C VAL A 23 3.18 23.56 -0.22
N GLN A 24 2.41 23.12 0.77
CA GLN A 24 1.82 24.02 1.77
C GLN A 24 2.89 24.74 2.60
N LEU A 25 3.90 24.01 3.08
CA LEU A 25 5.02 24.60 3.81
C LEU A 25 5.81 25.58 2.94
N PHE A 26 6.05 25.21 1.68
CA PHE A 26 6.75 26.07 0.74
C PHE A 26 5.94 27.35 0.42
N LYS A 27 4.62 27.24 0.17
CA LYS A 27 3.72 28.39 -0.04
C LYS A 27 3.76 29.35 1.16
N GLN A 28 3.74 28.81 2.38
CA GLN A 28 3.84 29.61 3.59
C GLN A 28 5.14 30.39 3.64
N SER A 29 6.30 29.76 3.51
CA SER A 29 7.60 30.47 3.56
C SER A 29 7.81 31.42 2.37
N TYR A 30 7.35 31.03 1.18
CA TYR A 30 7.39 31.86 -0.03
C TYR A 30 6.71 33.21 0.18
N MET A 31 5.49 33.21 0.74
CA MET A 31 4.72 34.42 1.02
C MET A 31 5.50 35.45 1.85
N TRP A 32 6.41 35.00 2.73
CA TRP A 32 7.21 35.88 3.60
C TRP A 32 8.58 36.26 3.01
N SER A 33 9.03 35.59 1.95
CA SER A 33 10.37 35.77 1.36
C SER A 33 10.46 36.90 0.35
N GLY A 34 9.37 37.20 -0.37
CA GLY A 34 9.36 38.19 -1.45
C GLY A 34 10.12 37.77 -2.72
N TYR A 35 10.36 36.47 -2.93
CA TYR A 35 11.02 35.98 -4.15
C TYR A 35 10.19 36.21 -5.42
N GLY A 36 10.88 36.40 -6.54
CA GLY A 36 10.26 36.35 -7.87
C GLY A 36 9.98 34.91 -8.30
N GLU A 37 9.00 34.74 -9.19
CA GLU A 37 8.49 33.42 -9.59
C GLU A 37 9.58 32.46 -10.11
N ILE A 38 10.51 32.96 -10.91
CA ILE A 38 11.62 32.16 -11.46
C ILE A 38 12.52 31.60 -10.35
N THR A 39 12.88 32.44 -9.37
CA THR A 39 13.69 32.03 -8.21
C THR A 39 12.92 31.03 -7.35
N SER A 40 11.62 31.25 -7.15
CA SER A 40 10.78 30.33 -6.39
C SER A 40 10.65 28.96 -7.05
N ILE A 41 10.54 28.91 -8.38
CA ILE A 41 10.54 27.64 -9.13
C ILE A 41 11.87 26.92 -8.94
N HIS A 42 13.00 27.65 -8.99
CA HIS A 42 14.32 27.06 -8.76
C HIS A 42 14.44 26.46 -7.35
N GLU A 43 14.11 27.22 -6.31
CA GLU A 43 14.16 26.74 -4.93
C GLU A 43 13.18 25.60 -4.68
N PHE A 44 11.98 25.68 -5.28
CA PHE A 44 11.00 24.61 -5.19
C PHE A 44 11.54 23.32 -5.78
N LYS A 45 12.09 23.32 -7.01
CA LYS A 45 12.71 22.14 -7.63
C LYS A 45 13.83 21.56 -6.76
N ARG A 46 14.70 22.41 -6.21
CA ARG A 46 15.79 22.01 -5.32
C ARG A 46 15.31 21.40 -4.00
N SER A 47 14.10 21.73 -3.56
CA SER A 47 13.51 21.22 -2.33
C SER A 47 12.81 19.86 -2.48
N LEU A 48 12.48 19.44 -3.71
CA LEU A 48 11.80 18.17 -4.02
C LEU A 48 12.71 16.95 -3.82
N ASN A 49 12.08 15.78 -3.66
CA ASN A 49 12.78 14.51 -3.75
C ASN A 49 13.31 14.29 -5.18
N SER A 50 14.53 13.74 -5.31
CA SER A 50 15.17 13.51 -6.61
C SER A 50 14.30 12.68 -7.55
N LEU A 51 13.69 11.60 -7.09
CA LEU A 51 12.85 10.74 -7.92
C LEU A 51 11.61 11.45 -8.46
N LEU A 52 11.03 12.36 -7.67
CA LEU A 52 9.87 13.13 -8.07
C LEU A 52 10.27 14.25 -9.04
N LEU A 53 11.40 14.91 -8.78
CA LEU A 53 11.98 15.90 -9.68
C LEU A 53 12.30 15.28 -11.05
N ASP A 54 12.95 14.13 -11.09
CA ASP A 54 13.31 13.43 -12.34
C ASP A 54 12.05 13.13 -13.18
N LYS A 55 10.98 12.65 -12.54
CA LYS A 55 9.69 12.43 -13.21
C LYS A 55 9.06 13.71 -13.73
N CYS A 56 9.17 14.82 -13.00
CA CYS A 56 8.67 16.11 -13.46
C CYS A 56 9.47 16.64 -14.66
N MET A 57 10.80 16.46 -14.65
CA MET A 57 11.68 16.92 -15.74
C MET A 57 11.50 16.11 -17.03
N ALA A 58 10.92 14.90 -16.95
CA ALA A 58 10.58 14.07 -18.10
C ALA A 58 9.27 14.49 -18.80
N ILE A 59 8.55 15.50 -18.29
CA ILE A 59 7.32 15.99 -18.92
C ILE A 59 7.69 16.88 -20.14
N PRO A 60 7.14 16.60 -21.34
CA PRO A 60 7.50 17.34 -22.55
C PRO A 60 7.25 18.85 -22.49
N GLU A 61 6.18 19.28 -21.79
CA GLU A 61 5.84 20.68 -21.59
C GLU A 61 6.06 21.07 -20.13
N LEU A 62 7.23 21.64 -19.86
CA LEU A 62 7.59 22.05 -18.51
C LEU A 62 6.80 23.31 -18.10
N PRO A 63 6.23 23.34 -16.89
CA PRO A 63 5.59 24.53 -16.40
C PRO A 63 6.53 25.72 -16.30
N THR A 64 6.01 26.89 -16.61
CA THR A 64 6.70 28.18 -16.44
C THR A 64 6.22 28.94 -15.21
N THR A 65 5.11 28.52 -14.60
CA THR A 65 4.53 29.14 -13.40
C THR A 65 4.63 28.22 -12.20
N LEU A 66 4.82 28.82 -11.03
CA LEU A 66 5.01 28.10 -9.78
C LEU A 66 3.75 27.30 -9.39
N GLU A 67 2.56 27.83 -9.68
CA GLU A 67 1.30 27.12 -9.40
C GLU A 67 1.17 25.83 -10.21
N LYS A 68 1.51 25.86 -11.51
CA LYS A 68 1.50 24.66 -12.35
C LYS A 68 2.56 23.65 -11.91
N TRP A 69 3.70 24.11 -11.39
CA TRP A 69 4.67 23.21 -10.75
C TRP A 69 4.06 22.48 -9.56
N TYR A 70 3.30 23.16 -8.70
CA TYR A 70 2.62 22.51 -7.58
C TYR A 70 1.65 21.43 -8.03
N GLU A 71 0.77 21.75 -8.98
CA GLU A 71 -0.23 20.82 -9.49
C GLU A 71 0.38 19.52 -10.02
N ILE A 72 1.43 19.63 -10.84
CA ILE A 72 2.10 18.48 -11.44
C ILE A 72 2.78 17.62 -10.37
N VAL A 73 3.51 18.25 -9.45
CA VAL A 73 4.26 17.54 -8.40
C VAL A 73 3.29 16.79 -7.47
N ILE A 74 2.18 17.44 -7.07
CA ILE A 74 1.13 16.82 -6.27
C ILE A 74 0.51 15.62 -7.00
N ARG A 75 0.17 15.79 -8.28
CA ARG A 75 -0.44 14.72 -9.09
C ARG A 75 0.47 13.50 -9.18
N LEU A 76 1.75 13.70 -9.49
CA LEU A 76 2.72 12.62 -9.63
C LEU A 76 2.99 11.89 -8.31
N ASP A 77 3.11 12.62 -7.19
CA ASP A 77 3.28 12.00 -5.88
C ASP A 77 2.06 11.16 -5.48
N ARG A 78 0.83 11.68 -5.72
CA ARG A 78 -0.41 10.93 -5.48
C ARG A 78 -0.47 9.64 -6.32
N GLN A 79 -0.15 9.72 -7.60
CA GLN A 79 -0.10 8.55 -8.48
C GLN A 79 0.93 7.52 -8.01
N TRP A 80 2.13 7.96 -7.63
CA TRP A 80 3.16 7.07 -7.10
C TRP A 80 2.72 6.38 -5.81
N ARG A 81 2.14 7.13 -4.87
CA ARG A 81 1.60 6.58 -3.61
C ARG A 81 0.45 5.60 -3.86
N GLN A 82 -0.40 5.86 -4.85
CA GLN A 82 -1.46 4.94 -5.25
C GLN A 82 -0.88 3.63 -5.81
N VAL A 83 0.08 3.71 -6.75
CA VAL A 83 0.74 2.52 -7.31
C VAL A 83 1.45 1.70 -6.21
N VAL A 84 2.09 2.36 -5.25
CA VAL A 84 2.72 1.68 -4.10
C VAL A 84 1.67 0.98 -3.24
N ALA A 85 0.52 1.61 -2.99
CA ALA A 85 -0.57 1.01 -2.23
C ALA A 85 -1.19 -0.19 -2.95
N GLU A 86 -1.50 -0.05 -4.24
CA GLU A 86 -2.05 -1.13 -5.07
C GLU A 86 -1.09 -2.32 -5.17
N ARG A 87 0.19 -2.06 -5.39
CA ARG A 87 1.21 -3.12 -5.42
C ARG A 87 1.29 -3.90 -4.11
N LYS A 88 1.07 -3.24 -2.96
CA LYS A 88 0.98 -3.94 -1.66
C LYS A 88 -0.26 -4.82 -1.58
N VAL A 89 -1.40 -4.36 -2.11
CA VAL A 89 -2.65 -5.14 -2.15
C VAL A 89 -2.50 -6.37 -3.05
N PHE A 90 -1.93 -6.22 -4.26
CA PHE A 90 -1.73 -7.34 -5.18
C PHE A 90 -0.64 -8.32 -4.71
N ALA A 91 0.34 -7.85 -3.94
CA ALA A 91 1.38 -8.70 -3.36
C ALA A 91 0.93 -9.43 -2.08
N MET A 92 -0.23 -9.09 -1.49
CA MET A 92 -0.77 -9.85 -0.35
C MET A 92 -1.33 -11.19 -0.84
N PRO A 93 -0.88 -12.34 -0.28
CA PRO A 93 -1.57 -13.60 -0.46
C PRO A 93 -3.02 -13.44 0.01
N GLN A 94 -4.00 -13.92 -0.77
CA GLN A 94 -5.41 -13.91 -0.37
C GLN A 94 -5.58 -14.57 1.00
N ARG A 95 -5.63 -13.77 2.07
CA ARG A 95 -6.01 -14.25 3.39
C ARG A 95 -7.53 -14.28 3.37
N ASN A 96 -8.05 -15.50 3.25
CA ASN A 96 -9.44 -15.91 3.35
C ASN A 96 -10.32 -14.87 4.06
N TRP A 97 -11.11 -14.11 3.31
CA TRP A 97 -12.13 -13.20 3.85
C TRP A 97 -13.26 -14.06 4.44
N GLN A 98 -13.10 -14.48 5.68
CA GLN A 98 -14.21 -15.02 6.45
C GLN A 98 -15.07 -13.84 6.90
N THR A 99 -16.25 -13.74 6.32
CA THR A 99 -17.30 -12.78 6.69
C THR A 99 -17.60 -12.91 8.19
N PRO A 100 -17.64 -11.82 8.99
CA PRO A 100 -18.14 -11.89 10.35
C PRO A 100 -19.65 -12.10 10.26
N ALA A 101 -20.10 -13.34 10.43
CA ALA A 101 -21.51 -13.64 10.60
C ALA A 101 -21.96 -13.07 11.95
N ASN A 102 -22.67 -11.94 11.88
CA ASN A 102 -23.37 -11.34 13.00
C ASN A 102 -24.38 -12.36 13.55
N GLN A 103 -24.11 -12.91 14.74
CA GLN A 103 -24.95 -13.91 15.39
C GLN A 103 -25.95 -13.20 16.31
N PRO A 104 -27.26 -13.16 15.99
CA PRO A 104 -28.24 -12.67 16.95
C PRO A 104 -28.46 -13.75 18.02
N GLN A 105 -28.21 -13.36 19.27
CA GLN A 105 -28.39 -14.16 20.46
C GLN A 105 -29.90 -14.32 20.73
N GLN A 106 -30.46 -15.53 20.60
CA GLN A 106 -31.75 -15.88 21.20
C GLN A 106 -31.63 -17.14 22.05
N THR A 107 -32.12 -17.00 23.28
CA THR A 107 -32.03 -17.91 24.43
C THR A 107 -33.01 -19.09 24.35
N SER A 108 -32.47 -20.29 24.58
CA SER A 108 -32.96 -21.47 25.34
C SER A 108 -34.45 -21.51 25.77
N TRP A 109 -35.22 -22.62 25.64
CA TRP A 109 -35.14 -23.83 26.50
C TRP A 109 -35.87 -25.10 25.94
N ARG A 110 -35.12 -26.22 25.82
CA ARG A 110 -35.25 -27.68 26.19
C ARG A 110 -36.62 -28.43 26.37
N PRO A 111 -36.71 -29.81 26.48
CA PRO A 111 -35.78 -30.99 26.37
C PRO A 111 -36.40 -32.29 25.69
N PRO A 112 -36.04 -33.59 25.97
CA PRO A 112 -34.84 -34.41 25.58
C PRO A 112 -35.11 -35.85 24.99
N VAL A 113 -34.16 -36.46 24.24
CA VAL A 113 -33.65 -37.89 24.29
C VAL A 113 -32.86 -38.31 23.02
N GLN A 114 -31.81 -39.13 23.24
CA GLN A 114 -30.59 -39.52 22.46
C GLN A 114 -30.81 -40.71 21.45
N PRO A 115 -29.82 -41.40 20.78
CA PRO A 115 -28.33 -41.42 20.90
C PRO A 115 -27.52 -41.48 19.55
N ALA A 116 -26.19 -41.23 19.49
CA ALA A 116 -25.15 -42.21 19.79
C ALA A 116 -23.72 -41.62 20.04
N GLN A 117 -23.04 -42.23 21.01
CA GLN A 117 -21.63 -42.21 21.43
C GLN A 117 -20.61 -42.44 20.30
N ARG A 118 -19.29 -42.18 20.37
CA ARG A 118 -18.24 -41.59 21.26
C ARG A 118 -17.00 -41.51 20.32
N ASP A 119 -15.99 -40.64 20.48
CA ASP A 119 -14.98 -40.65 21.53
C ASP A 119 -14.12 -39.38 21.47
N LEU A 120 -13.63 -38.93 22.63
CA LEU A 120 -13.10 -37.59 22.92
C LEU A 120 -11.57 -37.51 23.01
N ASN A 121 -10.83 -38.55 22.57
CA ASN A 121 -9.36 -38.57 22.66
C ASN A 121 -8.60 -38.87 21.34
N ALA A 122 -9.22 -38.70 20.16
CA ALA A 122 -8.52 -38.85 18.87
C ALA A 122 -8.08 -37.50 18.30
N MET A 123 -6.78 -37.22 18.25
CA MET A 123 -6.23 -36.19 17.35
C MET A 123 -5.91 -36.83 15.98
N GLN A 124 -6.41 -36.33 14.84
CA GLN A 124 -5.72 -36.56 13.56
C GLN A 124 -6.10 -35.63 12.39
N VAL A 125 -5.11 -34.79 12.04
CA VAL A 125 -4.70 -34.24 10.73
C VAL A 125 -5.70 -34.40 9.57
N ASP A 126 -6.14 -33.25 9.03
CA ASP A 126 -6.74 -33.15 7.68
C ASP A 126 -5.69 -33.57 6.63
N ARG A 127 -5.64 -34.88 6.36
CA ARG A 127 -4.74 -35.49 5.39
C ARG A 127 -5.50 -35.64 4.08
N ASN A 128 -5.75 -34.52 3.39
CA ASN A 128 -6.33 -34.54 2.05
C ASN A 128 -5.35 -35.03 0.95
N CYS A 129 -4.42 -35.93 1.30
CA CYS A 129 -3.60 -36.67 0.35
C CYS A 129 -4.14 -38.10 0.29
N GLY A 130 -4.96 -38.39 -0.72
CA GLY A 130 -5.35 -39.77 -1.01
C GLY A 130 -4.13 -40.69 -1.20
N PRO A 131 -4.30 -42.02 -1.11
CA PRO A 131 -3.22 -42.97 -1.29
C PRO A 131 -2.55 -42.75 -2.64
N ILE A 132 -1.20 -42.73 -2.67
CA ILE A 132 -0.46 -42.60 -3.92
C ILE A 132 -0.87 -43.72 -4.88
N ARG A 133 -1.42 -43.35 -6.04
CA ARG A 133 -1.81 -44.27 -7.10
C ARG A 133 -0.64 -44.49 -8.04
N CYS A 134 -0.36 -45.75 -8.36
CA CYS A 134 0.63 -46.07 -9.38
C CYS A 134 0.11 -45.63 -10.74
N TYR A 135 0.91 -44.82 -11.45
CA TYR A 135 0.56 -44.32 -12.77
C TYR A 135 0.60 -45.40 -13.87
N ASN A 136 1.18 -46.57 -13.59
CA ASN A 136 1.26 -47.68 -14.55
C ASN A 136 0.07 -48.65 -14.43
N CYS A 137 -0.27 -49.10 -13.22
CA CYS A 137 -1.31 -50.12 -12.98
C CYS A 137 -2.57 -49.59 -12.27
N GLY A 138 -2.59 -48.32 -11.84
CA GLY A 138 -3.72 -47.69 -11.16
C GLY A 138 -3.93 -48.12 -9.70
N GLN A 139 -3.18 -49.10 -9.20
CA GLN A 139 -3.29 -49.59 -7.82
C GLN A 139 -2.66 -48.61 -6.83
N THR A 140 -3.25 -48.51 -5.63
CA THR A 140 -2.76 -47.63 -4.56
C THR A 140 -1.68 -48.31 -3.73
N GLY A 141 -0.65 -47.57 -3.31
CA GLY A 141 0.35 -48.04 -2.34
C GLY A 141 1.79 -48.15 -2.83
N HIS A 142 2.04 -47.88 -4.12
CA HIS A 142 3.40 -47.82 -4.68
C HIS A 142 3.51 -46.79 -5.81
N MET A 143 4.74 -46.38 -6.14
CA MET A 143 5.04 -45.54 -7.30
C MET A 143 5.42 -46.41 -8.50
N ALA A 144 5.25 -45.90 -9.73
CA ALA A 144 5.51 -46.65 -10.97
C ALA A 144 6.92 -47.27 -11.08
N ARG A 145 7.93 -46.71 -10.39
CA ARG A 145 9.29 -47.26 -10.33
C ARG A 145 9.43 -48.55 -9.50
N ALA A 146 8.44 -48.84 -8.67
CA ALA A 146 8.35 -50.02 -7.81
C ALA A 146 7.17 -50.91 -8.22
N CYS A 147 6.65 -50.71 -9.43
CA CYS A 147 5.62 -51.53 -10.06
C CYS A 147 6.27 -52.65 -10.86
#